data_AF-A0A977MXH5-F1
#
_entry.id   AF-A0A977MXH5-F1
#
_cell.length_a   1.000
_cell.length_b   1.000
_cell.length_c   1.000
_cell.angle_alpha   90.00
_cell.angle_beta   90.00
_cell.angle_gamma   90.00
#
_symmetry.space_group_name_H-M   'P 1'
#
loop_
_entity.id
_entity.type
_entity.pdbx_description
1 polymer ?
#
loop_
_entity_poly.entity_id
_entity_poly.type
_entity_poly.pdbx_seq_one_letter_code
_entity_poly.pdbx_strand_id
1 'polypeptide(L)'
;SKATHDRMLAQLAQCEFAVTKSQLGSEMMAAELNSYESLSKILEHGIEVAKKDIEKSKADLAEAKTVRKNRIEYDVLAKVISEQPDRKDTMERLSTLKTELSNLDTTKQQLESRLSLRKKQFHVLVTSIHQLQALLDEPEDMESISDDVE
;
A
#
# COMPACT_ATOMS: atom_id res chain seq x y z
N SER A 1 -65.46 89.40 5.74
CA SER A 1 -65.19 88.93 4.36
C SER A 1 -63.74 88.49 4.17
N LYS A 2 -62.71 89.31 4.47
CA LYS A 2 -61.28 88.89 4.37
C LYS A 2 -60.87 87.76 5.33
N ALA A 3 -61.18 87.86 6.62
CA ALA A 3 -60.80 86.83 7.60
C ALA A 3 -61.40 85.43 7.32
N THR A 4 -62.60 85.36 6.75
CA THR A 4 -63.24 84.09 6.34
C THR A 4 -62.58 83.49 5.10
N HIS A 5 -62.15 84.35 4.17
CA HIS A 5 -61.40 83.95 2.98
C HIS A 5 -60.01 83.41 3.36
N ASP A 6 -59.28 84.11 4.24
CA ASP A 6 -57.95 83.68 4.69
C ASP A 6 -58.01 82.35 5.48
N ARG A 7 -59.07 82.14 6.25
CA ARG A 7 -59.33 80.85 6.93
C ARG A 7 -59.61 79.73 5.94
N MET A 8 -60.37 79.98 4.88
CA MET A 8 -60.64 78.98 3.83
C MET A 8 -59.35 78.63 3.06
N LEU A 9 -58.51 79.62 2.74
CA LEU A 9 -57.20 79.37 2.12
C LEU A 9 -56.28 78.53 3.02
N ALA A 10 -56.25 78.82 4.33
CA ALA A 10 -55.45 78.04 5.27
C ALA A 10 -55.94 76.58 5.38
N GLN A 11 -57.25 76.35 5.34
CA GLN A 11 -57.81 75.00 5.32
C GLN A 11 -57.50 74.26 4.01
N LEU A 12 -57.55 74.96 2.87
CA LEU A 12 -57.21 74.38 1.57
C LEU A 12 -55.73 73.99 1.52
N ALA A 13 -54.83 74.85 2.00
CA ALA A 13 -53.40 74.54 2.12
C ALA A 13 -53.12 73.37 3.07
N GLN A 14 -53.89 73.22 4.16
CA GLN A 14 -53.78 72.05 5.04
C GLN A 14 -54.24 70.76 4.35
N CYS A 15 -55.33 70.81 3.57
CA CYS A 15 -55.78 69.67 2.78
C CYS A 15 -54.75 69.27 1.72
N GLU A 16 -54.19 70.23 0.99
CA GLU A 16 -53.12 69.99 0.00
C GLU A 16 -51.88 69.38 0.66
N PHE A 17 -51.48 69.88 1.83
CA PHE A 17 -50.38 69.30 2.60
C PHE A 17 -50.67 67.87 3.06
N ALA A 18 -51.88 67.59 3.54
CA ALA A 18 -52.27 66.25 3.97
C ALA A 18 -52.25 65.25 2.80
N VAL A 19 -52.73 65.65 1.62
CA VAL A 19 -52.74 64.82 0.41
C VAL A 19 -51.31 64.54 -0.06
N THR A 20 -50.47 65.56 -0.18
CA THR A 20 -49.07 65.40 -0.61
C THR A 20 -48.26 64.54 0.37
N LYS A 21 -48.46 64.72 1.69
CA LYS A 21 -47.86 63.86 2.72
C LYS A 21 -48.30 62.41 2.61
N SER A 22 -49.60 62.16 2.38
CA SER A 22 -50.11 60.80 2.20
C SER A 22 -49.54 60.14 0.95
N GLN A 23 -49.42 60.88 -0.14
CA GLN A 23 -48.86 60.37 -1.39
C GLN A 23 -47.37 60.03 -1.26
N LEU A 24 -46.58 60.91 -0.67
CA LEU A 24 -45.17 60.65 -0.40
C LEU A 24 -44.99 59.44 0.54
N GLY A 25 -45.86 59.31 1.56
CA GLY A 25 -45.87 58.14 2.43
C GLY A 25 -46.17 56.85 1.67
N SER A 26 -47.13 56.88 0.74
CA SER A 26 -47.44 55.72 -0.11
C SER A 26 -46.29 55.33 -1.03
N GLU A 27 -45.62 56.31 -1.63
CA GLU A 27 -44.45 56.08 -2.49
C GLU A 27 -43.28 55.51 -1.69
N MET A 28 -43.02 56.03 -0.49
CA MET A 28 -42.00 55.52 0.42
C MET A 28 -42.30 54.07 0.84
N MET A 29 -43.54 53.77 1.22
CA MET A 29 -43.95 52.40 1.58
C MET A 29 -43.80 51.42 0.41
N ALA A 30 -44.13 51.83 -0.81
CA ALA A 30 -43.92 51.00 -2.00
C ALA A 30 -42.44 50.74 -2.26
N ALA A 31 -41.57 51.74 -2.09
CA ALA A 31 -40.13 51.59 -2.22
C ALA A 31 -39.55 50.65 -1.15
N GLU A 32 -39.98 50.80 0.11
CA GLU A 32 -39.57 49.90 1.20
C GLU A 32 -40.00 48.46 0.93
N LEU A 33 -41.24 48.24 0.46
CA LEU A 33 -41.74 46.91 0.17
C LEU A 33 -40.92 46.20 -0.91
N ASN A 34 -40.55 46.92 -1.97
CA ASN A 34 -39.64 46.40 -3.00
C ASN A 34 -38.25 46.07 -2.43
N SER A 35 -37.73 46.92 -1.55
CA SER A 35 -36.45 46.67 -0.88
C SER A 35 -36.51 45.40 -0.01
N TYR A 36 -37.56 45.22 0.79
CA TYR A 36 -37.75 44.01 1.60
C TYR A 36 -37.90 42.76 0.75
N GLU A 37 -38.61 42.83 -0.39
CA GLU A 37 -38.74 41.70 -1.31
C GLU A 37 -37.37 41.29 -1.89
N SER A 38 -36.57 42.28 -2.31
CA SER A 38 -35.21 42.02 -2.81
C SER A 38 -34.31 41.41 -1.73
N LEU A 39 -34.40 41.91 -0.49
CA LEU A 39 -33.64 41.37 0.64
C LEU A 39 -34.05 39.93 0.97
N SER A 40 -35.35 39.63 0.92
CA SER A 40 -35.86 38.26 1.12
C SER A 40 -35.27 37.30 0.09
N LYS A 41 -35.25 37.69 -1.20
CA LYS A 41 -34.66 36.87 -2.27
C LYS A 41 -33.16 36.63 -2.07
N ILE A 42 -32.43 37.64 -1.61
CA ILE A 42 -30.99 37.50 -1.29
C ILE A 42 -30.79 36.53 -0.13
N LEU A 43 -31.60 36.63 0.92
CA LEU A 43 -31.54 35.73 2.07
C LEU A 43 -31.86 34.29 1.68
N GLU A 44 -32.93 34.07 0.90
CA GLU A 44 -33.27 32.75 0.38
C GLU A 44 -32.14 32.15 -0.46
N HIS A 45 -31.55 32.94 -1.36
CA HIS A 45 -30.40 32.50 -2.15
C HIS A 45 -29.19 32.16 -1.26
N GLY A 46 -28.91 32.99 -0.25
CA GLY A 46 -27.84 32.74 0.72
C GLY A 46 -28.05 31.43 1.50
N ILE A 47 -29.29 31.14 1.89
CA ILE A 47 -29.65 29.88 2.55
C ILE A 47 -29.45 28.69 1.59
N GLU A 48 -29.86 28.81 0.34
CA GLU A 48 -29.68 27.77 -0.68
C GLU A 48 -28.20 27.45 -0.90
N VAL A 49 -27.36 28.48 -1.03
CA VAL A 49 -25.91 28.34 -1.19
C VAL A 49 -25.29 27.70 0.05
N ALA A 50 -25.63 28.17 1.25
CA ALA A 50 -25.11 27.60 2.50
C ALA A 50 -25.50 26.11 2.66
N LYS A 51 -26.72 25.73 2.29
CA LYS A 51 -27.15 24.32 2.28
C LYS A 51 -26.28 23.49 1.33
N LYS A 52 -26.05 23.99 0.11
CA LYS A 52 -25.21 23.32 -0.88
C LYS A 52 -23.76 23.17 -0.40
N ASP A 53 -23.21 24.20 0.25
CA ASP A 53 -21.86 24.16 0.81
C ASP A 53 -21.74 23.18 1.98
N ILE A 54 -22.79 23.05 2.80
CA ILE A 54 -22.86 22.02 3.86
C ILE A 54 -22.87 20.62 3.25
N GLU A 55 -23.67 20.39 2.21
CA GLU A 55 -23.72 19.09 1.52
C GLU A 55 -22.38 18.72 0.91
N LYS A 56 -21.72 19.68 0.24
CA LYS A 56 -20.38 19.50 -0.31
C LYS A 56 -19.36 19.19 0.79
N SER A 57 -19.33 19.99 1.85
CA SER A 57 -18.41 19.79 2.97
C SER A 57 -18.61 18.44 3.66
N LYS A 58 -19.85 17.94 3.71
CA LYS A 58 -20.17 16.61 4.23
C LYS A 58 -19.62 15.49 3.34
N ALA A 59 -19.71 15.64 2.02
CA ALA A 59 -19.13 14.70 1.07
C ALA A 59 -17.59 14.68 1.19
N ASP A 60 -16.97 15.86 1.18
CA ASP A 60 -15.51 16.01 1.33
C ASP A 60 -15.02 15.40 2.65
N LEU A 61 -15.77 15.58 3.74
CA LEU A 61 -15.46 14.97 5.04
C LEU A 61 -15.54 13.43 5.00
N ALA A 62 -16.50 12.85 4.28
CA ALA A 62 -16.64 11.40 4.15
C ALA A 62 -15.47 10.80 3.35
N GLU A 63 -15.05 11.48 2.28
CA GLU A 63 -13.87 11.11 1.51
C GLU A 63 -12.60 11.21 2.36
N ALA A 64 -12.39 12.32 3.05
CA ALA A 64 -11.23 12.53 3.92
C ALA A 64 -11.13 11.49 5.03
N LYS A 65 -12.27 11.07 5.61
CA LYS A 65 -12.32 9.96 6.59
C LYS A 65 -11.88 8.63 5.97
N THR A 66 -12.30 8.36 4.74
CA THR A 66 -11.93 7.14 4.02
C THR A 66 -10.43 7.12 3.73
N VAL A 67 -9.88 8.22 3.21
CA VAL A 67 -8.43 8.36 2.97
C VAL A 67 -7.64 8.18 4.26
N ARG A 68 -8.10 8.79 5.36
CA ARG A 68 -7.45 8.63 6.66
C ARG A 68 -7.47 7.18 7.14
N LYS A 69 -8.60 6.49 7.01
CA LYS A 69 -8.72 5.06 7.38
C LYS A 69 -7.74 4.22 6.56
N ASN A 70 -7.72 4.39 5.24
CA ASN A 70 -6.82 3.67 4.36
C ASN A 70 -5.36 3.94 4.71
N ARG A 71 -5.01 5.20 5.00
CA ARG A 71 -3.65 5.56 5.43
C ARG A 71 -3.23 4.85 6.71
N ILE A 72 -4.12 4.79 7.71
CA ILE A 72 -3.83 4.07 8.96
C ILE A 72 -3.63 2.57 8.69
N GLU A 73 -4.46 1.95 7.85
CA GLU A 73 -4.32 0.54 7.48
C GLU A 73 -2.97 0.27 6.78
N TYR A 74 -2.56 1.16 5.86
CA TYR A 74 -1.25 1.08 5.21
C TYR A 74 -0.10 1.29 6.19
N ASP A 75 -0.19 2.26 7.11
CA ASP A 75 0.85 2.53 8.10
C ASP A 75 1.04 1.31 9.03
N VAL A 76 -0.06 0.67 9.44
CA VAL A 76 0.00 -0.56 10.24
C VAL A 76 0.68 -1.69 9.46
N LEU A 77 0.29 -1.90 8.20
CA LEU A 77 0.90 -2.93 7.37
C LEU A 77 2.39 -2.65 7.10
N ALA A 78 2.74 -1.40 6.82
CA ALA A 78 4.12 -0.97 6.61
C ALA A 78 4.98 -1.23 7.85
N LYS A 79 4.45 -1.00 9.05
CA LYS A 79 5.14 -1.32 10.31
C LYS A 79 5.44 -2.82 10.42
N VAL A 80 4.47 -3.68 10.15
CA VAL A 80 4.67 -5.14 10.14
C VAL A 80 5.69 -5.57 9.09
N ILE A 81 5.67 -4.94 7.90
CA ILE A 81 6.65 -5.21 6.85
C ILE A 81 8.06 -4.78 7.27
N SER A 82 8.19 -3.64 7.97
CA SER A 82 9.49 -3.14 8.44
C SER A 82 10.15 -3.98 9.54
N GLU A 83 9.38 -4.81 10.24
CA GLU A 83 9.91 -5.79 11.19
C GLU A 83 10.61 -6.95 10.48
N GLN A 84 10.27 -7.19 9.21
CA GLN A 84 10.90 -8.23 8.39
C GLN A 84 12.21 -7.71 7.79
N PRO A 85 13.22 -8.59 7.62
CA PRO A 85 14.50 -8.20 7.04
C PRO A 85 14.35 -7.79 5.57
N ASP A 86 15.29 -6.95 5.12
CA ASP A 86 15.27 -6.43 3.76
C ASP A 86 15.25 -7.55 2.71
N ARG A 87 14.35 -7.41 1.75
CA ARG A 87 14.14 -8.39 0.67
C ARG A 87 15.40 -8.60 -0.17
N LYS A 88 16.17 -7.54 -0.40
CA LYS A 88 17.38 -7.60 -1.23
C LYS A 88 18.46 -8.43 -0.53
N ASP A 89 18.71 -8.12 0.73
CA ASP A 89 19.71 -8.79 1.56
C ASP A 89 19.36 -10.27 1.78
N THR A 90 18.09 -10.58 2.04
CA THR A 90 17.64 -11.97 2.17
C THR A 90 17.76 -12.74 0.86
N MET A 91 17.51 -12.11 -0.29
CA MET A 91 17.67 -12.74 -1.60
C MET A 91 19.14 -12.98 -1.96
N GLU A 92 20.03 -12.05 -1.62
CA GLU A 92 21.47 -12.21 -1.80
C GLU A 92 22.01 -13.35 -0.93
N ARG A 93 21.65 -13.37 0.37
CA ARG A 93 21.98 -14.50 1.27
C ARG A 93 21.45 -15.82 0.75
N LEU A 94 20.24 -15.85 0.20
CA LEU A 94 19.66 -17.07 -0.36
C LEU A 94 20.44 -17.54 -1.60
N SER A 95 20.91 -16.61 -2.42
CA SER A 95 21.77 -16.92 -3.57
C SER A 95 23.11 -17.50 -3.13
N THR A 96 23.78 -16.87 -2.16
CA THR A 96 25.07 -17.36 -1.64
C THR A 96 24.92 -18.75 -1.02
N LEU A 97 23.92 -18.95 -0.15
CA LEU A 97 23.65 -20.27 0.44
C LEU A 97 23.38 -21.34 -0.63
N LYS A 98 22.65 -21.01 -1.70
CA LYS A 98 22.43 -21.95 -2.82
C LYS A 98 23.73 -22.34 -3.52
N THR A 99 24.61 -21.37 -3.77
CA THR A 99 25.91 -21.65 -4.39
C THR A 99 26.80 -22.50 -3.48
N GLU A 100 26.84 -22.19 -2.19
CA GLU A 100 27.57 -22.98 -1.20
C GLU A 100 27.05 -24.41 -1.12
N LEU A 101 25.73 -24.60 -1.11
CA LEU A 101 25.11 -25.92 -1.06
C LEU A 101 25.43 -26.74 -2.32
N SER A 102 25.41 -26.12 -3.50
CA SER A 102 25.85 -26.75 -4.75
C SER A 102 27.33 -27.15 -4.72
N ASN A 103 28.20 -26.29 -4.17
CA ASN A 103 29.62 -26.60 -4.02
C ASN A 103 29.86 -27.73 -3.01
N LEU A 104 29.09 -27.76 -1.92
CA LEU A 104 29.19 -28.82 -0.93
C LEU A 104 28.70 -30.17 -1.47
N ASP A 105 27.66 -30.17 -2.30
CA ASP A 105 27.16 -31.39 -2.93
C ASP A 105 28.17 -31.95 -3.96
N THR A 106 28.75 -31.08 -4.79
CA THR A 106 29.81 -31.50 -5.74
C THR A 106 31.05 -32.04 -5.04
N THR A 107 31.51 -31.37 -3.97
CA THR A 107 32.65 -31.86 -3.18
C THR A 107 32.35 -33.18 -2.46
N LYS A 108 31.12 -33.37 -1.96
CA LYS A 108 30.66 -34.65 -1.42
C LYS A 108 30.71 -35.75 -2.48
N GLN A 109 30.16 -35.53 -3.67
CA GLN A 109 30.19 -36.50 -4.77
C GLN A 109 31.63 -36.86 -5.19
N GLN A 110 32.53 -35.87 -5.22
CA GLN A 110 33.95 -36.09 -5.48
C GLN A 110 34.61 -36.94 -4.38
N LEU A 111 34.33 -36.69 -3.10
CA LEU A 111 34.85 -37.49 -2.00
C LEU A 111 34.32 -38.93 -2.03
N GLU A 112 33.03 -39.12 -2.30
CA GLU A 112 32.41 -40.44 -2.42
C GLU A 112 33.01 -41.25 -3.57
N SER A 113 33.23 -40.62 -4.74
CA SER A 113 33.88 -41.28 -5.88
C SER A 113 35.34 -41.66 -5.56
N ARG A 114 36.10 -40.79 -4.91
CA ARG A 114 37.48 -41.08 -4.46
C ARG A 114 37.51 -42.22 -3.45
N LEU A 115 36.59 -42.23 -2.49
CA LEU A 115 36.46 -43.30 -1.51
C LEU A 115 36.12 -44.63 -2.18
N SER A 116 35.19 -44.63 -3.14
CA SER A 116 34.83 -45.81 -3.93
C SER A 116 36.03 -46.35 -4.71
N LEU A 117 36.80 -45.48 -5.36
CA LEU A 117 38.03 -45.87 -6.06
C LEU A 117 39.05 -46.51 -5.10
N ARG A 118 39.28 -45.89 -3.93
CA ARG A 118 40.19 -46.43 -2.91
C ARG A 118 39.72 -47.80 -2.38
N LYS A 119 38.42 -47.99 -2.16
CA LYS A 119 37.85 -49.30 -1.78
C LYS A 119 38.12 -50.36 -2.86
N LYS A 120 37.96 -50.02 -4.14
CA LYS A 120 38.28 -50.92 -5.27
C LYS A 120 39.77 -51.26 -5.31
N GLN A 121 40.65 -50.27 -5.19
CA GLN A 121 42.10 -50.48 -5.14
C GLN A 121 42.51 -51.39 -3.98
N PHE A 122 41.94 -51.17 -2.79
CA PHE A 122 42.20 -52.00 -1.62
C PHE A 122 41.71 -53.44 -1.84
N HIS A 123 40.53 -53.62 -2.44
CA HIS A 123 40.02 -54.95 -2.78
C HIS A 123 40.95 -55.70 -3.74
N VAL A 124 41.45 -55.05 -4.80
CA VAL A 124 42.43 -55.65 -5.71
C VAL A 124 43.68 -56.08 -4.95
N LEU A 125 44.22 -55.22 -4.08
CA LEU A 125 45.43 -55.51 -3.31
C LEU A 125 45.23 -56.71 -2.37
N VAL A 126 44.08 -56.78 -1.69
CA VAL A 126 43.69 -57.91 -0.84
C VAL A 126 43.57 -59.20 -1.65
N THR A 127 42.92 -59.16 -2.82
CA THR A 127 42.81 -60.34 -3.70
C THR A 127 44.17 -60.81 -4.19
N SER A 128 45.07 -59.90 -4.57
CA SER A 128 46.45 -60.25 -4.96
C SER A 128 47.24 -60.87 -3.81
N ILE A 129 47.06 -60.40 -2.57
CA ILE A 129 47.67 -61.03 -1.39
C ILE A 129 47.17 -62.47 -1.22
N HIS A 130 45.85 -62.70 -1.31
CA HIS A 130 45.30 -64.06 -1.21
C HIS A 130 45.79 -64.97 -2.33
N GLN A 131 45.95 -64.46 -3.55
CA GLN A 131 46.53 -65.21 -4.67
C GLN A 131 47.99 -65.57 -4.45
N LEU A 132 48.79 -64.62 -3.95
CA LEU A 132 50.20 -64.89 -3.61
C LEU A 132 50.33 -65.89 -2.45
N GLN A 133 49.45 -65.80 -1.44
CA GLN A 133 49.38 -66.80 -0.38
C GLN A 133 49.04 -68.19 -0.93
N ALA A 134 48.06 -68.28 -1.83
CA ALA A 134 47.71 -69.55 -2.48
C ALA A 134 48.87 -70.14 -3.31
N LEU A 135 49.66 -69.30 -4.00
CA LEU A 135 50.87 -69.72 -4.71
C LEU A 135 52.01 -70.16 -3.77
N LEU A 136 52.12 -69.55 -2.58
CA LEU A 136 53.11 -69.93 -1.56
C LEU A 136 52.69 -71.19 -0.78
N ASP A 137 51.40 -71.47 -0.69
CA ASP A 137 50.83 -72.68 -0.09
C ASP A 137 50.75 -73.86 -1.09
N GLU A 138 51.07 -73.64 -2.39
CA GLU A 138 51.31 -74.75 -3.33
C GLU A 138 52.62 -75.45 -2.93
N PRO A 139 52.61 -76.76 -2.61
CA PRO A 139 53.82 -77.48 -2.26
C PRO A 139 54.79 -77.50 -3.45
N GLU A 140 56.08 -77.27 -3.20
CA GLU A 140 57.16 -77.63 -4.11
C GLU A 140 57.21 -79.16 -4.28
N ASP A 141 56.29 -79.70 -5.08
CA ASP A 141 56.29 -81.09 -5.53
C ASP A 141 56.53 -81.13 -7.05
N MET A 142 57.58 -80.46 -7.54
CA MET A 142 58.12 -80.73 -8.88
C MET A 142 59.63 -80.46 -8.92
N GLU A 143 60.39 -81.10 -8.04
CA GLU A 143 61.72 -81.59 -8.39
C GLU A 143 62.21 -82.61 -7.34
N SER A 144 62.13 -83.91 -7.66
CA SER A 144 63.30 -84.80 -7.72
C SER A 144 62.93 -86.30 -7.80
N ILE A 145 63.73 -87.02 -8.61
CA ILE A 145 63.96 -88.50 -8.64
C ILE A 145 62.95 -89.29 -9.51
N SER A 146 63.29 -90.02 -10.59
CA SER A 146 64.55 -90.65 -11.02
C SER A 146 64.61 -90.92 -12.54
N ASP A 147 65.79 -90.74 -13.13
CA ASP A 147 66.32 -91.60 -14.20
C ASP A 147 66.18 -93.09 -13.82
N ASP A 148 65.60 -93.93 -14.69
CA ASP A 148 66.19 -95.22 -15.12
C ASP A 148 65.21 -96.07 -15.98
N VAL A 149 65.69 -96.39 -17.19
CA VAL A 149 65.60 -97.67 -17.92
C VAL A 149 64.22 -98.29 -18.24
N GLU A 150 63.75 -98.15 -19.50
CA GLU A 150 63.83 -99.17 -20.57
C GLU A 150 63.46 -98.59 -21.95
#